data_AF-A0A2V8NT93-F1
#
_entry.id   AF-A0A2V8NT93-F1
#
_cell.length_a   1.000
_cell.length_b   1.000
_cell.length_c   1.000
_cell.angle_alpha   90.00
_cell.angle_beta   90.00
_cell.angle_gamma   90.00
#
_symmetry.space_group_name_H-M   'P 1'
#
loop_
_entity.id
_entity.type
_entity.pdbx_description
1 polymer ?
#
loop_
_entity_poly.entity_id
_entity_poly.type
_entity_poly.pdbx_seq_one_letter_code
_entity_poly.pdbx_strand_id
1 'polypeptide(L)' 'TFQPPIFIYDNFPGGVGLSRPLYEIREQVLSATGQLICSCSCEDGCPSCVGPTAGAKEVALAILKFLRHV' A
#
# COMPACT_ATOMS: atom_id res chain seq x y z
N THR A 1 -14.61 -9.47 15.43
CA THR A 1 -14.70 -9.49 13.96
C THR A 1 -13.30 -9.62 13.39
N PHE A 2 -13.10 -10.42 12.33
CA PHE A 2 -11.81 -10.58 11.66
C PHE A 2 -11.45 -9.31 10.86
N GLN A 3 -10.20 -8.82 11.02
CA GLN A 3 -9.63 -7.76 10.20
C GLN A 3 -8.38 -8.31 9.50
N PRO A 4 -8.32 -8.34 8.16
CA PRO A 4 -7.17 -8.88 7.45
C PRO A 4 -5.95 -7.97 7.66
N PRO A 5 -4.87 -8.46 8.30
CA PRO A 5 -3.69 -7.66 8.54
C PRO A 5 -2.79 -7.56 7.29
N ILE A 6 -2.10 -6.43 7.14
CA ILE A 6 -1.01 -6.26 6.17
C ILE A 6 0.29 -6.20 6.96
N PHE A 7 1.26 -7.04 6.58
CA PHE A 7 2.58 -7.08 7.20
C PHE A 7 3.64 -6.63 6.20
N ILE A 8 4.51 -5.72 6.65
CA ILE A 8 5.73 -5.35 5.93
C ILE A 8 6.89 -5.71 6.85
N TYR A 9 7.83 -6.48 6.32
CA TYR A 9 8.96 -7.01 7.08
C TYR A 9 10.24 -7.01 6.24
N ASP A 10 11.39 -7.01 6.92
CA ASP A 10 12.68 -7.10 6.27
C ASP A 10 12.91 -8.54 5.81
N ASN A 11 13.00 -8.78 4.51
CA ASN A 11 13.36 -10.10 3.97
C ASN A 11 14.88 -10.33 4.01
N PHE A 12 15.50 -10.08 5.16
CA PHE A 12 16.91 -10.32 5.42
C PHE A 12 17.04 -11.10 6.74
N PRO A 13 17.88 -12.17 6.81
CA PRO A 13 18.06 -12.93 8.03
C PRO A 13 18.47 -12.04 9.22
N GLY A 14 17.69 -12.09 10.31
CA GLY A 14 17.92 -11.26 11.50
C GLY A 14 17.39 -9.82 11.42
N GLY A 15 16.91 -9.38 10.24
CA GLY A 15 16.40 -8.03 10.00
C GLY A 15 17.51 -6.99 9.88
N VAL A 16 17.27 -5.97 9.06
CA VAL A 16 18.18 -4.82 8.87
C VAL A 16 17.65 -3.55 9.53
N GLY A 17 16.43 -3.61 10.09
CA GLY A 17 15.81 -2.53 10.83
C GLY A 17 15.02 -1.53 9.97
N LEU A 18 14.57 -1.91 8.77
CA LEU A 18 13.80 -1.00 7.89
C LEU A 18 12.32 -0.94 8.27
N SER A 19 11.76 -2.06 8.73
CA SER A 19 10.32 -2.18 9.01
C SER A 19 9.85 -1.26 10.16
N ARG A 20 10.68 -1.05 11.18
CA ARG A 20 10.36 -0.17 12.32
C ARG A 20 10.20 1.31 11.90
N PRO A 21 11.20 1.96 11.29
CA PRO A 21 11.05 3.34 10.84
C PRO A 21 9.93 3.47 9.80
N LEU A 22 9.75 2.47 8.91
CA LEU A 22 8.62 2.45 7.98
C LEU A 22 7.26 2.51 8.69
N TYR A 23 7.10 1.78 9.80
CA TYR A 23 5.89 1.81 10.62
C TYR A 23 5.68 3.16 11.33
N GLU A 24 6.77 3.77 11.79
CA GLU A 24 6.75 5.11 12.40
C GLU A 24 6.27 6.18 11.41
N ILE A 25 6.60 6.05 10.11
CA ILE A 25 6.15 6.96 9.04
C ILE A 25 4.95 6.43 8.22
N ARG A 26 4.20 5.44 8.72
CA ARG A 26 3.14 4.74 7.95
C ARG A 26 2.10 5.67 7.31
N GLU A 27 1.71 6.76 7.98
CA GLU A 27 0.77 7.75 7.41
C GLU A 27 1.32 8.40 6.13
N GLN A 28 2.62 8.70 6.11
CA GLN A 28 3.28 9.24 4.92
C GLN A 28 3.33 8.20 3.81
N VAL A 29 3.59 6.93 4.16
CA VAL A 29 3.60 5.81 3.21
C VAL A 29 2.21 5.63 2.57
N LEU A 30 1.14 5.63 3.37
CA LEU A 30 -0.23 5.52 2.88
C LEU A 30 -0.62 6.72 2.00
N SER A 31 -0.24 7.94 2.40
CA SER A 31 -0.43 9.14 1.58
C SER A 31 0.30 9.05 0.24
N ALA A 32 1.58 8.68 0.25
CA ALA A 32 2.40 8.52 -0.96
C ALA A 32 1.85 7.41 -1.87
N THR A 33 1.33 6.32 -1.30
CA THR A 33 0.66 5.25 -2.05
C THR A 33 -0.57 5.78 -2.78
N GLY A 34 -1.40 6.59 -2.12
CA GLY A 34 -2.56 7.22 -2.76
C GLY A 34 -2.16 8.14 -3.91
N GLN A 35 -1.11 8.95 -3.72
CA GLN A 35 -0.57 9.81 -4.78
C GLN A 35 -0.03 9.00 -5.97
N LEU A 36 0.68 7.91 -5.71
CA LEU A 36 1.18 6.99 -6.76
C LEU A 36 0.02 6.43 -7.59
N ILE A 37 -1.03 5.92 -6.94
CA ILE A 37 -2.18 5.32 -7.64
C ILE A 37 -2.94 6.38 -8.44
N CYS A 38 -3.21 7.55 -7.85
CA CYS A 38 -3.94 8.63 -8.52
C CYS A 38 -3.18 9.28 -9.68
N SER A 39 -1.85 9.37 -9.61
CA SER A 39 -1.01 9.95 -10.67
C SER A 39 -0.75 9.00 -11.84
N CYS A 40 -0.99 7.71 -11.67
CA CYS A 40 -0.83 6.74 -12.74
C CYS A 40 -1.91 6.92 -13.82
N SER A 41 -1.51 7.00 -15.09
CA SER A 41 -2.38 7.22 -16.24
C SER A 41 -3.16 5.98 -16.71
N CYS A 42 -3.00 4.83 -16.04
CA CYS A 42 -3.76 3.62 -16.37
C CYS A 42 -5.22 3.73 -15.94
N GLU A 43 -6.10 3.01 -16.62
CA GLU A 43 -7.53 2.93 -16.28
C GLU A 43 -7.75 1.92 -15.14
N ASP A 44 -7.51 0.63 -15.40
CA ASP A 44 -7.82 -0.45 -14.44
C ASP A 44 -6.73 -0.76 -13.41
N GLY A 45 -5.47 -0.44 -13.74
CA GLY A 45 -4.30 -0.89 -13.00
C GLY A 45 -3.18 -1.39 -13.93
N CYS A 46 -1.93 -1.22 -13.51
CA CYS A 46 -0.77 -1.67 -14.27
C CYS A 46 0.37 -2.12 -13.35
N PRO A 47 1.40 -2.81 -13.86
CA PRO A 47 2.55 -3.27 -13.06
C PRO A 47 3.29 -2.18 -12.28
N SER A 48 3.10 -0.90 -12.64
CA SER A 48 3.75 0.25 -11.98
C SER A 48 2.95 0.83 -10.81
N CYS A 49 1.68 0.46 -10.61
CA CYS A 49 0.86 0.97 -9.51
C CYS A 49 0.26 -0.16 -8.65
N VAL A 50 -0.87 -0.71 -9.07
CA VAL A 50 -1.67 -1.68 -8.28
C VAL A 50 -1.63 -3.11 -8.85
N GLY A 51 -0.95 -3.31 -9.99
CA GLY A 51 -0.93 -4.56 -10.74
C GLY A 51 -1.94 -4.60 -11.91
N PRO A 52 -1.72 -5.47 -12.92
CA PRO A 52 -2.53 -5.54 -14.14
C PRO A 52 -3.78 -6.41 -13.96
N THR A 53 -4.61 -6.12 -12.98
CA THR A 53 -5.90 -6.79 -12.74
C THR A 53 -7.03 -5.82 -13.02
N ALA A 54 -8.06 -6.24 -13.77
CA ALA A 54 -9.19 -5.39 -14.13
C ALA A 54 -9.90 -4.85 -12.86
N GLY A 55 -10.18 -3.55 -12.81
CA GLY A 55 -10.78 -2.88 -11.65
C GLY A 55 -9.91 -2.81 -10.39
N ALA A 56 -8.61 -3.15 -10.47
CA ALA A 56 -7.74 -3.17 -9.29
C ALA A 56 -7.50 -1.76 -8.72
N LYS A 57 -7.47 -0.74 -9.58
CA LYS A 57 -7.19 0.64 -9.19
C LYS A 57 -8.28 1.19 -8.27
N GLU A 58 -9.53 0.97 -8.63
CA GLU A 58 -10.71 1.38 -7.86
C GLU A 58 -10.74 0.68 -6.50
N VAL A 59 -10.51 -0.65 -6.49
CA VAL A 59 -10.48 -1.46 -5.27
C VAL A 59 -9.34 -1.03 -4.35
N ALA A 60 -8.14 -0.79 -4.88
CA ALA A 60 -6.99 -0.35 -4.10
C ALA A 60 -7.24 1.02 -3.45
N LEU A 61 -7.81 1.98 -4.18
CA LEU A 61 -8.19 3.28 -3.62
C LEU A 61 -9.26 3.17 -2.54
N ALA A 62 -10.22 2.25 -2.68
CA ALA A 62 -11.22 1.98 -1.66
C ALA A 62 -10.58 1.41 -0.39
N ILE A 63 -9.71 0.41 -0.51
CA ILE A 63 -8.97 -0.18 0.62
C ILE A 63 -8.11 0.88 1.32
N LEU A 64 -7.39 1.70 0.56
CA LEU A 64 -6.52 2.74 1.11
C LEU A 64 -7.27 3.76 1.95
N LYS A 65 -8.51 4.11 1.58
CA LYS A 65 -9.38 4.99 2.39
C LYS A 65 -9.67 4.39 3.76
N PHE A 66 -9.86 3.07 3.86
CA PHE A 66 -10.07 2.39 5.15
C PHE A 66 -8.79 2.36 6.00
N LEU A 67 -7.63 2.15 5.37
CA LEU A 67 -6.35 2.06 6.08
C LEU A 67 -5.90 3.38 6.72
N ARG A 68 -6.33 4.53 6.19
CA ARG A 68 -6.01 5.87 6.74
C ARG A 68 -6.70 6.21 8.07
N HIS A 69 -7.52 5.31 8.59
CA HIS A 69 -8.28 5.50 9.83
C HIS A 69 -7.90 4.48 10.92
N VAL A 70 -6.80 3.75 10.72
CA VAL A 70 -6.30 2.69 11.62
C VAL A 70 -4.97 3.11 12.24
#